data_AF-A0A413ID38-F1
#
_entry.id   AF-A0A413ID38-F1
#
_cell.length_a   1.000
_cell.length_b   1.000
_cell.length_c   1.000
_cell.angle_alpha   90.00
_cell.angle_beta   90.00
_cell.angle_gamma   90.00
#
_symmetry.space_group_name_H-M   'P 1'
#
loop_
_entity.id
_entity.type
_entity.pdbx_description
1 polymer ?
#
loop_
_entity_poly.entity_id
_entity_poly.type
_entity_poly.pdbx_seq_one_letter_code
_entity_poly.pdbx_strand_id
1 'polypeptide(L)'
;MTVCMFALFAISSCSNEMDMPSSKIEHLQKMKQLCAQYGWTQIEGVSQEEVDKFLLSEDYEKTKEFFEFVKTGGETINLTDLS
;
A
#
# COMPACT_ATOMS: atom_id res chain seq x y z
N MET A 1 20.42 -13.15 9.55
CA MET A 1 20.54 -11.86 8.85
C MET A 1 19.50 -10.95 9.45
N THR A 2 19.95 -9.88 10.09
CA THR A 2 19.11 -8.93 10.86
C THR A 2 18.81 -7.76 9.94
N VAL A 3 17.55 -7.48 9.63
CA VAL A 3 17.17 -6.38 8.73
C VAL A 3 16.34 -5.36 9.49
N CYS A 4 16.77 -4.10 9.35
CA CYS A 4 16.49 -2.93 10.15
C CYS A 4 15.01 -2.55 10.25
N MET A 5 14.57 -2.34 11.50
CA MET A 5 13.24 -1.88 11.89
C MET A 5 13.24 -0.34 11.92
N PHE A 6 12.66 0.31 10.92
CA PHE A 6 12.38 1.75 10.96
C PHE A 6 10.96 1.97 11.49
N ALA A 7 10.88 2.41 12.74
CA ALA A 7 9.64 2.83 13.37
C ALA A 7 9.25 4.23 12.86
N LEU A 8 8.00 4.40 12.41
CA LEU A 8 7.36 5.71 12.31
C LEU A 8 6.08 5.72 13.12
N PHE A 9 5.96 6.79 13.90
CA PHE A 9 5.08 6.97 15.05
C PHE A 9 3.64 7.35 14.68
N ALA A 10 2.76 6.99 15.61
CA ALA A 10 1.33 7.22 15.76
C ALA A 10 0.78 8.61 15.40
N ILE A 11 -0.45 8.64 14.85
CA ILE A 11 -1.49 9.61 15.23
C ILE A 11 -2.87 8.93 15.23
N SER A 12 -3.59 9.15 16.34
CA SER A 12 -4.95 8.71 16.62
C SER A 12 -6.00 9.19 15.61
N SER A 13 -7.08 8.42 15.43
CA SER A 13 -8.38 8.70 16.06
C SER A 13 -9.59 8.34 15.19
N CYS A 14 -10.62 7.93 15.92
CA CYS A 14 -12.05 7.89 15.62
C CYS A 14 -12.52 6.95 14.49
N SER A 15 -12.98 5.78 14.93
CA SER A 15 -14.01 4.97 14.29
C SER A 15 -15.19 5.86 13.88
N ASN A 16 -15.49 5.86 12.59
CA ASN A 16 -16.79 6.29 12.12
C ASN A 16 -17.25 5.23 11.13
N GLU A 17 -18.22 4.43 11.55
CA GLU A 17 -18.96 3.49 10.72
C GLU A 17 -19.72 4.29 9.66
N MET A 18 -19.01 4.69 8.60
CA MET A 18 -19.60 5.35 7.44
C MET A 18 -19.87 4.29 6.37
N ASP A 19 -21.12 4.23 5.93
CA ASP A 19 -21.57 3.52 4.73
C ASP A 19 -20.55 3.74 3.60
N MET A 20 -19.74 2.72 3.32
CA MET A 20 -18.61 2.84 2.40
C MET A 20 -19.17 2.87 0.97
N PRO A 21 -19.02 3.96 0.21
CA PRO A 21 -19.50 4.02 -1.16
C PRO A 21 -18.85 2.92 -2.01
N SER A 22 -19.62 2.33 -2.93
CA SER A 22 -19.20 1.19 -3.77
C SER A 22 -17.84 1.41 -4.46
N SER A 23 -17.55 2.64 -4.89
CA SER A 23 -16.26 3.01 -5.50
C SER A 23 -15.06 2.85 -4.55
N LYS A 24 -15.25 3.12 -3.25
CA LYS A 24 -14.20 2.91 -2.24
C LYS A 24 -14.00 1.42 -1.93
N ILE A 25 -15.05 0.62 -2.00
CA ILE A 25 -14.94 -0.85 -1.85
C ILE A 25 -14.13 -1.44 -3.01
N GLU A 26 -14.44 -1.03 -4.25
CA GLU A 26 -13.70 -1.46 -5.44
C GLU A 26 -12.22 -1.03 -5.37
N HIS A 27 -11.96 0.23 -4.99
CA HIS A 27 -10.60 0.74 -4.81
C HIS A 27 -9.81 -0.05 -3.76
N LEU A 28 -10.41 -0.29 -2.58
CA LEU A 28 -9.78 -1.05 -1.52
C LEU A 28 -9.44 -2.49 -1.97
N GLN A 29 -10.32 -3.14 -2.72
CA GLN A 29 -10.05 -4.46 -3.27
C GLN A 29 -8.88 -4.45 -4.26
N LYS A 30 -8.83 -3.45 -5.17
CA LYS A 30 -7.71 -3.27 -6.11
C LYS A 30 -6.38 -3.04 -5.38
N MET A 31 -6.39 -2.20 -4.34
CA MET A 31 -5.21 -1.94 -3.52
C MET A 31 -4.74 -3.20 -2.77
N LYS A 32 -5.65 -3.98 -2.18
CA LYS A 32 -5.29 -5.26 -1.53
C LYS A 32 -4.70 -6.27 -2.51
N GLN A 33 -5.27 -6.36 -3.71
CA GLN A 33 -4.74 -7.22 -4.77
C GLN A 33 -3.35 -6.77 -5.21
N LEU A 34 -3.12 -5.46 -5.35
CA LEU A 34 -1.81 -4.90 -5.69
C LEU A 34 -0.78 -5.25 -4.61
N CYS A 35 -1.09 -5.04 -3.33
CA CYS A 35 -0.20 -5.43 -2.23
C CYS A 35 0.17 -6.92 -2.30
N ALA A 36 -0.81 -7.80 -2.50
CA ALA A 36 -0.57 -9.24 -2.63
C ALA A 36 0.30 -9.60 -3.84
N GLN A 37 0.09 -8.96 -5.00
CA GLN A 37 0.90 -9.18 -6.21
C GLN A 37 2.37 -8.85 -6.00
N TYR A 38 2.65 -7.83 -5.18
CA TYR A 38 4.00 -7.39 -4.86
C TYR A 38 4.55 -7.99 -3.55
N GLY A 39 3.85 -8.96 -2.96
CA GLY A 39 4.31 -9.67 -1.76
C GLY A 39 4.23 -8.86 -0.47
N TRP A 40 3.53 -7.72 -0.47
CA TRP A 40 3.28 -6.93 0.73
C TRP A 40 2.23 -7.63 1.58
N THR A 41 2.59 -7.89 2.83
CA THR A 41 1.72 -8.55 3.81
C THR A 41 1.39 -7.61 4.95
N GLN A 42 0.26 -7.85 5.59
CA GLN A 42 -0.13 -7.11 6.79
C GLN A 42 0.94 -7.28 7.86
N ILE A 43 1.32 -6.18 8.48
CA ILE A 43 2.27 -6.16 9.59
C ILE A 43 1.55 -6.67 10.84
N GLU A 44 2.19 -7.57 11.58
CA GLU A 44 1.69 -8.08 12.85
C GLU A 44 1.46 -6.92 13.84
N GLY A 45 0.28 -6.89 14.46
CA GLY A 45 -0.11 -5.85 15.42
C GLY A 45 -0.82 -4.63 14.81
N VAL A 46 -0.92 -4.51 13.48
CA VAL A 46 -1.79 -3.52 12.81
C VAL A 46 -3.15 -4.14 12.57
N SER A 47 -4.24 -3.46 12.92
CA SER A 47 -5.58 -3.98 12.67
C SER A 47 -5.95 -3.94 11.18
N GLN A 48 -6.85 -4.82 10.74
CA GLN A 48 -7.33 -4.79 9.34
C GLN A 48 -8.00 -3.45 9.00
N GLU A 49 -8.68 -2.82 9.96
CA GLU A 49 -9.34 -1.52 9.78
C GLU A 49 -8.33 -0.41 9.48
N GLU A 50 -7.19 -0.39 10.18
CA GLU A 50 -6.11 0.57 9.94
C GLU A 50 -5.47 0.38 8.56
N VAL A 51 -5.21 -0.88 8.18
CA VAL A 51 -4.73 -1.20 6.82
C VAL A 51 -5.72 -0.73 5.78
N ASP A 52 -7.01 -1.00 5.97
CA ASP A 52 -8.05 -0.65 5.01
C ASP A 52 -8.19 0.87 4.89
N LYS A 53 -8.14 1.60 6.00
CA LYS A 53 -8.16 3.07 6.03
C LYS A 53 -6.96 3.66 5.31
N PHE A 54 -5.77 3.08 5.48
CA PHE A 54 -4.56 3.49 4.77
C PHE A 54 -4.68 3.22 3.26
N LEU A 55 -5.03 2.00 2.85
CA LEU A 55 -5.16 1.68 1.42
C LEU A 55 -6.23 2.54 0.71
N LEU A 56 -7.27 2.96 1.43
CA LEU A 56 -8.28 3.89 0.92
C LEU A 56 -7.80 5.33 0.74
N SER A 57 -6.76 5.76 1.47
CA SER A 57 -6.18 7.10 1.31
C SER A 57 -5.15 7.17 0.20
N GLU A 58 -4.57 6.03 -0.17
CA GLU A 58 -3.52 5.97 -1.20
C GLU A 58 -4.07 5.96 -2.62
N ASP A 59 -3.30 6.55 -3.52
CA ASP A 59 -3.54 6.51 -4.96
C ASP A 59 -2.99 5.22 -5.56
N TYR A 60 -3.80 4.55 -6.38
CA TYR A 60 -3.46 3.23 -6.93
C TYR A 60 -2.25 3.29 -7.86
N GLU A 61 -2.20 4.23 -8.80
CA GLU A 61 -1.13 4.28 -9.80
C GLU A 61 0.19 4.68 -9.15
N LYS A 62 0.19 5.66 -8.24
CA LYS A 62 1.40 6.03 -7.49
C LYS A 62 1.93 4.89 -6.62
N THR A 63 1.03 4.14 -5.98
CA THR A 63 1.43 2.98 -5.16
C THR A 63 2.05 1.89 -6.03
N LYS A 64 1.47 1.64 -7.20
CA LYS A 64 2.00 0.68 -8.17
C LYS A 64 3.38 1.09 -8.68
N GLU A 65 3.56 2.35 -9.09
CA GLU A 65 4.86 2.88 -9.52
C GLU A 65 5.91 2.73 -8.41
N PHE A 66 5.54 3.03 -7.16
CA PHE A 66 6.42 2.84 -6.01
C PHE A 66 6.80 1.37 -5.81
N PHE A 67 5.84 0.45 -5.90
CA PHE A 67 6.13 -0.98 -5.77
C PHE A 67 7.03 -1.51 -6.90
N GLU A 68 6.81 -1.04 -8.12
CA GLU A 68 7.69 -1.36 -9.26
C GLU A 68 9.11 -0.84 -9.01
N PHE A 69 9.25 0.40 -8.56
CA PHE A 69 10.54 0.99 -8.20
C PHE A 69 11.27 0.24 -7.09
N VAL A 70 10.56 -0.16 -6.02
CA VAL A 70 11.15 -0.96 -4.93
C VAL A 70 11.59 -2.33 -5.44
N LYS A 71 10.78 -2.95 -6.31
CA LYS A 71 11.09 -4.26 -6.92
C LYS A 71 12.33 -4.21 -7.82
N THR A 72 12.56 -3.11 -8.54
CA THR A 72 13.76 -2.91 -9.36
C THR A 72 14.98 -2.48 -8.53
N GLY A 73 14.89 -2.42 -7.21
CA GLY A 73 16.01 -2.01 -6.35
C GLY A 73 16.32 -0.51 -6.44
N GLY A 74 15.34 0.30 -6.85
CA GLY A 74 15.50 1.73 -7.03
C GLY A 74 16.13 2.14 -8.36
N GLU A 75 16.32 1.19 -9.28
CA GLU A 75 16.66 1.50 -10.66
C GLU A 75 15.40 2.04 -11.35
N THR A 76 15.42 3.32 -11.71
CA THR A 76 14.47 3.85 -12.68
C THR A 76 14.75 3.19 -14.02
N ILE A 77 13.94 2.20 -14.39
CA ILE A 77 13.87 1.70 -15.76
C ILE A 77 13.46 2.87 -16.66
N ASN A 78 14.44 3.50 -17.29
CA ASN A 78 14.16 4.42 -18.38
C ASN A 78 13.55 3.59 -19.50
N LEU A 79 12.29 3.87 -19.84
CA LEU A 79 11.55 3.22 -20.92
C LEU A 79 12.22 3.38 -22.30
N THR A 80 13.30 4.16 -22.41
CA THR A 80 14.15 4.28 -23.60
C THR A 80 15.09 3.08 -23.82
N ASP A 81 15.33 2.23 -22.81
CA ASP A 81 16.26 1.09 -22.92
C ASP A 81 15.59 -0.21 -23.41
N LEU A 82 14.30 -0.17 -23.74
CA LEU A 82 13.54 -1.30 -24.31
C LEU A 82 13.38 -1.22 -25.85
N SER A 83 14.20 -0.41 -26.54
CA SER A 83 14.19 -0.30 -28.01
C SER A 83 14.88 -1.45 -28.72
#